data_AF-A0A800MVG1-F1
#
_entry.id   AF-A0A800MVG1-F1
#
_cell.length_a   1.000
_cell.length_b   1.000
_cell.length_c   1.000
_cell.angle_alpha   90.00
_cell.angle_beta   90.00
_cell.angle_gamma   90.00
#
_symmetry.space_group_name_H-M   'P 1'
#
loop_
_entity.id
_entity.type
_entity.pdbx_description
1 polymer ?
#
loop_
_entity_poly.entity_id
_entity_poly.type
_entity_poly.pdbx_seq_one_letter_code
_entity_poly.pdbx_strand_id
1 'polypeptide(L)'
;MSILNTHDMEMIESANKLMKKLYQEGKHHVAAPVRTKSGKVYTAVNLEAYIGRAAVCAEAIVLGKAISEGDREFETIVAVLSNSEGSDSRVVSPWECAGN
;
A
#
# COMPACT_ATOMS: atom_id res chain seq x y z
N MET A 1 -0.47 -10.73 20.93
CA MET A 1 -1.43 -9.94 20.15
C MET A 1 -0.89 -8.52 20.13
N SER A 2 -0.27 -8.08 19.03
CA SER A 2 0.24 -6.70 18.93
C SER A 2 -0.95 -5.74 18.88
N ILE A 3 -1.09 -4.90 19.89
CA ILE A 3 -2.08 -3.84 19.91
C ILE A 3 -1.64 -2.83 18.84
N LEU A 4 -2.47 -2.61 17.82
CA LEU A 4 -2.24 -1.58 16.82
C LEU A 4 -2.16 -0.21 17.51
N ASN A 5 -1.13 0.55 17.22
CA ASN A 5 -0.98 1.90 17.75
C ASN A 5 -1.65 2.93 16.82
N THR A 6 -1.70 4.19 17.24
CA THR A 6 -2.32 5.27 16.45
C THR A 6 -1.66 5.45 15.08
N HIS A 7 -0.36 5.28 14.97
CA HIS A 7 0.37 5.41 13.70
C HIS A 7 0.05 4.27 12.73
N ASP A 8 -0.12 3.04 13.24
CA ASP A 8 -0.53 1.91 12.41
C ASP A 8 -1.93 2.18 11.81
N MET A 9 -2.83 2.75 12.62
CA MET A 9 -4.17 3.14 12.18
C MET A 9 -4.15 4.29 11.16
N GLU A 10 -3.29 5.30 11.35
CA GLU A 10 -3.07 6.38 10.37
C GLU A 10 -2.63 5.83 9.00
N MET A 11 -1.76 4.83 9.00
CA MET A 11 -1.31 4.16 7.78
C MET A 11 -2.48 3.45 7.08
N ILE A 12 -3.23 2.63 7.82
CA ILE A 12 -4.40 1.90 7.28
C ILE A 12 -5.43 2.89 6.72
N GLU A 13 -5.70 3.98 7.43
CA GLU A 13 -6.65 5.00 6.98
C GLU A 13 -6.15 5.70 5.69
N SER A 14 -4.87 5.99 5.60
CA SER A 14 -4.25 6.57 4.39
C SER A 14 -4.38 5.64 3.18
N ALA A 15 -4.18 4.32 3.39
CA ALA A 15 -4.40 3.31 2.37
C ALA A 15 -5.86 3.28 1.90
N ASN A 16 -6.80 3.24 2.85
CA ASN A 16 -8.23 3.21 2.55
C ASN A 16 -8.71 4.48 1.83
N LYS A 17 -8.20 5.65 2.20
CA LYS A 17 -8.47 6.92 1.49
C LYS A 17 -7.98 6.88 0.04
N LEU A 18 -6.85 6.24 -0.22
CA LEU A 18 -6.32 6.08 -1.58
C LEU A 18 -7.19 5.10 -2.39
N MET A 19 -7.58 3.97 -1.79
CA MET A 19 -8.41 2.97 -2.45
C MET A 19 -9.80 3.50 -2.81
N LYS A 20 -10.41 4.35 -1.98
CA LYS A 20 -11.67 5.04 -2.35
C LYS A 20 -11.58 5.88 -3.63
N LYS A 21 -10.37 6.29 -4.03
CA LYS A 21 -10.14 7.13 -5.21
C LYS A 21 -9.65 6.34 -6.42
N LEU A 22 -8.84 5.31 -6.19
CA LEU A 22 -8.06 4.63 -7.22
C LEU A 22 -8.40 3.15 -7.37
N TYR A 23 -9.28 2.59 -6.52
CA TYR A 23 -9.70 1.20 -6.65
C TYR A 23 -10.23 0.95 -8.06
N GLN A 24 -9.71 -0.10 -8.68
CA GLN A 24 -10.23 -0.60 -9.93
C GLN A 24 -10.14 -2.13 -9.89
N GLU A 25 -11.29 -2.77 -10.00
CA GLU A 25 -11.39 -4.23 -10.02
C GLU A 25 -10.50 -4.81 -11.13
N GLY A 26 -9.72 -5.84 -10.77
CA GLY A 26 -8.74 -6.47 -11.66
C GLY A 26 -7.56 -5.59 -12.06
N LYS A 27 -7.34 -4.43 -11.41
CA LYS A 27 -6.15 -3.57 -11.67
C LYS A 27 -5.48 -3.02 -10.42
N HIS A 28 -6.21 -2.26 -9.62
CA HIS A 28 -5.67 -1.57 -8.45
C HIS A 28 -6.51 -1.99 -7.25
N HIS A 29 -6.02 -2.98 -6.51
CA HIS A 29 -6.75 -3.59 -5.41
C HIS A 29 -5.92 -3.68 -4.12
N VAL A 30 -4.60 -3.42 -4.18
CA VAL A 30 -3.74 -3.29 -3.01
C VAL A 30 -3.19 -1.87 -2.93
N ALA A 31 -3.30 -1.25 -1.76
CA ALA A 31 -2.61 -0.01 -1.42
C ALA A 31 -1.54 -0.26 -0.35
N ALA A 32 -0.40 0.41 -0.49
CA ALA A 32 0.67 0.37 0.49
C ALA A 32 1.06 1.79 0.94
N PRO A 33 0.81 2.14 2.21
CA PRO A 33 1.47 3.26 2.87
C PRO A 33 2.85 2.85 3.40
N VAL A 34 3.83 3.76 3.30
CA VAL A 34 5.12 3.65 3.97
C VAL A 34 5.37 4.92 4.79
N ARG A 35 5.83 4.72 6.03
CA ARG A 35 6.33 5.78 6.90
C ARG A 35 7.84 5.77 6.88
N THR A 36 8.41 6.94 6.64
CA THR A 36 9.86 7.17 6.64
C THR A 36 10.34 7.60 8.02
N LYS A 37 11.63 7.44 8.31
CA LYS A 37 12.22 7.93 9.57
C LYS A 37 12.16 9.45 9.73
N SER A 38 11.99 10.19 8.63
CA SER A 38 11.76 11.64 8.65
C SER A 38 10.31 12.01 9.07
N GLY A 39 9.45 11.01 9.28
CA GLY A 39 8.05 11.19 9.68
C GLY A 39 7.09 11.37 8.51
N LYS A 40 7.57 11.42 7.26
CA LYS A 40 6.72 11.52 6.08
C LYS A 40 6.05 10.19 5.76
N VAL A 41 4.80 10.26 5.29
CA VAL A 41 4.03 9.11 4.82
C VAL A 41 3.81 9.22 3.32
N TYR A 42 4.20 8.18 2.61
CA TYR A 42 3.93 8.02 1.18
C TYR A 42 2.94 6.89 0.99
N THR A 43 2.11 6.98 -0.06
CA THR A 43 1.16 5.92 -0.42
C THR A 43 1.21 5.64 -1.90
N ALA A 44 0.98 4.37 -2.26
CA ALA A 44 0.83 3.94 -3.64
C ALA A 44 -0.16 2.76 -3.74
N VAL A 45 -0.63 2.48 -4.95
CA VAL A 45 -1.40 1.28 -5.29
C VAL A 45 -0.56 0.33 -6.13
N ASN A 46 -0.91 -0.95 -6.14
CA ASN A 46 -0.28 -1.94 -7.03
C ASN A 46 -0.53 -1.57 -8.50
N LEU A 47 0.41 -1.91 -9.36
CA LEU A 47 0.24 -1.83 -10.80
C LEU A 47 -0.05 -3.24 -11.31
N GLU A 48 -1.28 -3.52 -11.71
CA GLU A 48 -1.55 -4.73 -12.48
C GLU A 48 -1.14 -4.55 -13.94
N ALA A 49 -0.65 -5.62 -14.55
CA ALA A 49 -0.31 -5.62 -15.96
C ALA A 49 -0.80 -6.91 -16.61
N TYR A 50 -1.24 -6.80 -17.87
CA TYR A 50 -1.65 -7.98 -18.66
C TYR A 50 -0.54 -9.04 -18.74
N ILE A 51 0.71 -8.59 -18.77
CA ILE A 51 1.88 -9.45 -18.64
C ILE A 51 2.22 -9.48 -17.15
N GLY A 52 1.94 -10.60 -16.46
CA GLY A 52 2.11 -10.69 -15.00
C GLY A 52 3.53 -10.39 -14.49
N ARG A 53 4.57 -10.51 -15.34
CA ARG A 53 5.95 -10.10 -15.01
C ARG A 53 6.15 -8.58 -14.93
N ALA A 54 5.21 -7.81 -15.48
CA ALA A 54 5.16 -6.35 -15.40
C ALA A 54 4.20 -5.87 -14.31
N ALA A 55 3.49 -6.77 -13.63
CA ALA A 55 2.71 -6.42 -12.46
C ALA A 55 3.68 -6.09 -11.31
N VAL A 56 3.38 -5.02 -10.57
CA VAL A 56 4.25 -4.52 -9.51
C VAL A 56 3.43 -4.32 -8.24
N CYS A 57 3.90 -4.94 -7.16
CA CYS A 57 3.30 -4.82 -5.84
C CYS A 57 3.31 -3.36 -5.36
N ALA A 58 2.28 -2.96 -4.60
CA ALA A 58 2.14 -1.60 -4.09
C ALA A 58 3.34 -1.17 -3.23
N GLU A 59 3.94 -2.12 -2.52
CA GLU A 59 5.10 -1.95 -1.64
C GLU A 59 6.33 -1.52 -2.42
N ALA A 60 6.60 -2.16 -3.56
CA ALA A 60 7.73 -1.81 -4.40
C ALA A 60 7.55 -0.40 -4.99
N ILE A 61 6.32 -0.04 -5.39
CA ILE A 61 6.01 1.27 -5.94
C ILE A 61 6.16 2.36 -4.87
N VAL A 62 5.65 2.16 -3.66
CA VAL A 62 5.71 3.18 -2.61
C VAL A 62 7.13 3.41 -2.11
N LEU A 63 7.95 2.35 -2.03
CA LEU A 63 9.38 2.47 -1.73
C LEU A 63 10.11 3.25 -2.82
N GLY A 64 9.88 2.90 -4.09
CA GLY A 64 10.44 3.64 -5.23
C GLY A 64 10.01 5.12 -5.22
N LYS A 65 8.75 5.39 -4.89
CA LYS A 65 8.23 6.75 -4.73
C LYS A 65 8.96 7.50 -3.63
N ALA A 66 9.05 6.95 -2.41
CA ALA A 66 9.70 7.62 -1.30
C ALA A 66 11.20 7.90 -1.59
N ILE A 67 11.90 6.95 -2.19
CA ILE A 67 13.31 7.12 -2.61
C ILE A 67 13.44 8.26 -3.63
N SER A 68 12.51 8.35 -4.59
CA SER A 68 12.51 9.39 -5.62
C SER A 68 12.24 10.79 -5.05
N GLU A 69 11.56 10.87 -3.91
CA GLU A 69 11.27 12.11 -3.18
C GLU A 69 12.39 12.46 -2.18
N GLY A 70 13.45 11.64 -2.12
CA GLY A 70 14.66 11.87 -1.32
C GLY A 70 14.73 11.11 0.00
N ASP A 71 13.69 10.36 0.37
CA ASP A 71 13.65 9.60 1.63
C ASP A 71 14.09 8.15 1.42
N ARG A 72 15.17 7.73 2.11
CA ARG A 72 15.80 6.40 1.96
C ARG A 72 15.72 5.53 3.21
N GLU A 73 15.21 6.07 4.31
CA GLU A 73 15.08 5.36 5.57
C GLU A 73 13.60 5.17 5.91
N PHE A 74 13.22 3.92 6.14
CA PHE A 74 11.84 3.50 6.38
C PHE A 74 11.69 2.95 7.80
N GLU A 75 10.55 3.26 8.41
CA GLU A 75 10.17 2.78 9.74
C GLU A 75 9.15 1.65 9.63
N THR A 76 8.06 1.91 8.91
CA THR A 76 6.92 0.99 8.79
C THR A 76 6.37 0.99 7.38
N ILE A 77 5.93 -0.18 6.92
CA ILE A 77 5.16 -0.36 5.70
C ILE A 77 3.95 -1.23 6.01
N VAL A 78 2.80 -0.92 5.41
CA VAL A 78 1.58 -1.73 5.55
C VAL A 78 1.08 -2.05 4.14
N ALA A 79 0.51 -3.24 3.96
CA ALA A 79 -0.18 -3.62 2.72
C ALA A 79 -1.67 -3.82 3.04
N VAL A 80 -2.54 -3.13 2.30
CA VAL A 80 -3.99 -3.18 2.47
C VAL A 80 -4.64 -3.65 1.18
N LEU A 81 -5.22 -4.84 1.22
CA LEU A 81 -6.05 -5.38 0.15
C LEU A 81 -7.47 -4.85 0.29
N SER A 82 -8.07 -4.39 -0.80
CA SER A 82 -9.48 -4.00 -0.86
C SER A 82 -10.23 -4.83 -1.90
N ASN A 83 -11.40 -5.33 -1.54
CA ASN A 83 -12.28 -6.11 -2.43
C ASN A 83 -13.36 -5.25 -3.10
N SER A 84 -13.52 -4.02 -2.62
CA SER A 84 -14.46 -3.00 -3.08
C SER A 84 -13.83 -1.62 -2.90
N GLU A 85 -14.48 -0.54 -3.32
CA GLU A 85 -14.01 0.87 -3.28
C GLU A 85 -13.67 1.39 -1.85
N GLY A 86 -12.71 0.79 -1.16
CA GLY A 86 -12.26 1.10 0.19
C GLY A 86 -13.29 0.84 1.32
N SER A 87 -14.37 0.08 1.07
CA SER A 87 -15.35 -0.28 2.10
C SER A 87 -15.10 -1.66 2.73
N ASP A 88 -14.57 -2.61 1.95
CA ASP A 88 -14.13 -3.92 2.43
C ASP A 88 -12.62 -4.05 2.22
N SER A 89 -11.84 -3.82 3.28
CA SER A 89 -10.38 -3.80 3.26
C SER A 89 -9.78 -4.58 4.41
N ARG A 90 -8.64 -5.24 4.17
CA ARG A 90 -7.90 -5.98 5.18
C ARG A 90 -6.40 -5.77 5.04
N VAL A 91 -5.71 -5.74 6.18
CA VAL A 91 -4.24 -5.78 6.20
C VAL A 91 -3.81 -7.19 5.81
N VAL A 92 -2.89 -7.28 4.85
CA VAL A 92 -2.33 -8.54 4.35
C VAL A 92 -0.85 -8.60 4.64
N SER A 93 -0.25 -9.78 4.46
CA SER A 93 1.19 -9.88 4.52
C SER A 93 1.79 -9.02 3.41
N PRO A 94 2.92 -8.33 3.66
CA PRO A 94 3.64 -7.68 2.58
C PRO A 94 3.87 -8.69 1.44
N TRP A 95 3.83 -8.19 0.20
CA TRP A 95 4.08 -8.92 -1.04
C TRP A 95 2.99 -9.93 -1.44
N GLU A 96 1.88 -10.00 -0.70
CA GLU A 96 0.69 -10.81 -1.01
C GLU A 96 -0.20 -10.16 -2.09
N CYS A 97 0.42 -9.50 -3.09
CA CYS A 97 -0.27 -8.82 -4.19
C CYS A 97 -0.71 -9.76 -5.32
N ALA A 98 -0.19 -10.99 -5.37
CA ALA A 98 -0.43 -11.93 -6.45
C ALA A 98 -1.16 -13.18 -5.94
N GLY A 99 -2.39 -12.99 -5.49
CA GLY A 99 -3.35 -14.08 -5.36
C GLY A 99 -3.97 -14.36 -6.73
N ASN A 100 -3.27 -15.15 -7.56
CA ASN A 100 -3.93 -15.96 -8.58
C ASN A 100 -4.34 -17.29 -7.96
#